data_AF-A0A444ER07-F1
#
_entry.id   AF-A0A444ER07-F1
#
_cell.length_a   1.000
_cell.length_b   1.000
_cell.length_c   1.000
_cell.angle_alpha   90.00
_cell.angle_beta   90.00
_cell.angle_gamma   90.00
#
_symmetry.space_group_name_H-M   'P 1'
#
loop_
_entity.id
_entity.type
_entity.pdbx_description
1 polymer ?
#
loop_
_entity_poly.entity_id
_entity_poly.type
_entity_poly.pdbx_seq_one_letter_code
_entity_poly.pdbx_strand_id
1 'polypeptide(L)'
;MLAKGRDTYKHFTKNHMLYERNQETSRLEYLIPKKTSLHHRLPMGDQGFIDFVAYLLEVNPKKRPSASEALQHPWLSYPYEPISS
;
A
#
# COMPACT_ATOMS: atom_id res chain seq x y z
N MET A 1 10.91 8.70 5.78
CA MET A 1 10.77 8.16 4.41
C MET A 1 10.65 9.29 3.40
N LEU A 2 9.67 10.20 3.52
CA LEU A 2 9.47 11.31 2.57
C LEU A 2 10.60 12.36 2.58
N ALA A 3 11.06 12.81 3.75
CA ALA A 3 12.10 13.84 3.83
C ALA A 3 13.47 13.45 3.21
N LYS A 4 13.72 12.15 2.98
CA LYS A 4 14.97 11.63 2.41
C LYS A 4 14.82 11.18 0.94
N GLY A 5 13.63 11.29 0.35
CA GLY A 5 13.37 10.81 -1.00
C GLY A 5 13.86 11.80 -2.05
N ARG A 6 14.71 11.33 -2.96
CA ARG A 6 15.28 12.15 -4.06
C ARG A 6 14.19 12.80 -4.93
N ASP A 7 13.10 12.07 -5.14
CA ASP A 7 12.01 12.45 -6.04
C ASP A 7 10.75 12.90 -5.30
N THR A 8 10.81 13.10 -3.98
CA THR A 8 9.62 13.42 -3.18
C THR A 8 8.94 14.71 -3.63
N TYR A 9 9.70 15.72 -4.08
CA TYR A 9 9.15 16.98 -4.59
C TYR A 9 8.26 16.82 -5.82
N LYS A 10 8.39 15.72 -6.57
CA LYS A 10 7.57 15.44 -7.77
C LYS A 10 6.13 15.04 -7.43
N HIS A 11 5.90 14.55 -6.21
CA HIS A 11 4.62 13.97 -5.80
C HIS A 11 4.07 14.58 -4.51
N PHE A 12 4.90 15.24 -3.70
CA PHE A 12 4.50 15.80 -2.41
C PHE A 12 4.76 17.31 -2.35
N THR A 13 3.81 18.06 -1.81
CA THR A 13 4.00 19.47 -1.49
C THR A 13 4.93 19.64 -0.29
N LYS A 14 5.36 20.88 -0.02
CA LYS A 14 6.13 21.24 1.19
C LYS A 14 5.40 20.86 2.49
N ASN A 15 4.07 20.81 2.45
CA ASN A 15 3.21 20.40 3.57
C ASN A 15 2.92 18.90 3.56
N HIS A 16 3.69 18.09 2.80
CA HIS A 16 3.56 16.64 2.69
C HIS A 16 2.22 16.14 2.11
N MET A 17 1.51 16.99 1.35
CA MET A 17 0.29 16.57 0.66
C MET A 17 0.63 15.95 -0.69
N LEU A 18 -0.01 14.82 -1.01
CA LEU A 18 0.16 14.12 -2.29
C LEU A 18 -0.58 14.85 -3.40
N TYR A 19 0.06 14.98 -4.56
CA TYR A 19 -0.53 15.55 -5.76
C TYR A 19 -0.03 14.82 -7.01
N GLU A 20 -0.79 14.92 -8.09
CA GLU A 20 -0.42 14.44 -9.42
C GLU A 20 -0.63 15.54 -10.46
N ARG A 21 0.18 15.54 -11.53
CA ARG A 21 -0.07 16.39 -12.69
C ARG A 21 -0.90 15.61 -13.70
N ASN A 22 -2.12 16.07 -13.92
CA ASN A 22 -3.00 15.54 -14.94
C ASN A 22 -2.35 15.77 -16.32
N GLN A 23 -2.11 14.70 -17.08
CA GLN A 23 -1.42 14.78 -18.37
C GLN A 23 -2.27 15.45 -19.46
N GLU A 24 -3.60 15.33 -19.37
CA GLU A 24 -4.53 15.89 -20.35
C GLU A 24 -4.75 17.39 -20.12
N THR A 25 -4.95 17.80 -18.86
CA THR A 25 -5.27 19.20 -18.53
C THR A 25 -4.06 20.02 -18.09
N SER A 26 -2.91 19.37 -17.87
CA SER A 26 -1.70 19.96 -17.27
C SER A 26 -1.88 20.57 -15.88
N ARG A 27 -3.02 20.35 -15.21
CA ARG A 27 -3.29 20.86 -13.87
C ARG A 27 -2.71 19.96 -12.79
N LEU A 28 -2.42 20.55 -11.63
CA LEU A 28 -2.07 19.80 -10.42
C LEU A 28 -3.35 19.44 -9.66
N GLU A 29 -3.51 18.17 -9.36
CA GLU A 29 -4.66 17.62 -8.65
C GLU A 29 -4.20 17.01 -7.33
N TYR A 30 -4.90 17.36 -6.24
CA TYR A 30 -4.60 16.81 -4.92
C TYR A 30 -5.22 15.42 -4.76
N LEU A 31 -4.40 14.48 -4.29
CA LEU A 31 -4.84 13.14 -3.97
C LEU A 31 -5.12 13.07 -2.46
N ILE A 32 -6.40 13.20 -2.09
CA ILE A 32 -6.84 13.14 -0.69
C ILE A 32 -7.33 11.72 -0.40
N PRO A 33 -6.63 10.94 0.46
CA PRO A 33 -7.07 9.60 0.83
C PRO A 33 -8.44 9.66 1.54
N LYS A 34 -9.33 8.74 1.17
CA LYS A 34 -10.58 8.55 1.91
C LYS A 34 -10.29 7.95 3.28
N LYS A 35 -11.07 8.35 4.29
CA LYS A 35 -11.03 7.73 5.63
C LYS A 35 -11.69 6.35 5.57
N THR A 36 -10.89 5.31 5.36
CA THR A 36 -11.33 3.91 5.24
C THR A 36 -10.31 2.97 5.89
N SER A 37 -10.73 1.75 6.25
CA SER A 37 -9.80 0.68 6.68
C SER A 37 -9.33 -0.18 5.51
N LEU A 38 -8.23 -0.92 5.71
CA LEU A 38 -7.74 -1.87 4.72
C LEU A 38 -8.79 -2.94 4.39
N HIS A 39 -9.46 -3.47 5.43
CA HIS A 39 -10.56 -4.43 5.27
C HIS A 39 -11.71 -3.88 4.39
N HIS A 40 -12.11 -2.61 4.60
CA HIS A 40 -13.16 -2.00 3.78
C HIS A 40 -12.72 -1.75 2.32
N ARG A 41 -11.40 -1.65 2.07
CA ARG A 41 -10.83 -1.52 0.72
C ARG A 41 -10.61 -2.87 0.03
N LEU A 42 -10.64 -3.97 0.80
CA LEU A 42 -10.47 -5.35 0.33
C LEU A 42 -11.67 -6.21 0.75
N PRO A 43 -12.89 -5.93 0.23
CA PRO A 43 -14.12 -6.58 0.69
C PRO A 43 -14.18 -8.09 0.42
N MET A 44 -13.37 -8.60 -0.51
CA MET A 44 -13.24 -10.02 -0.84
C MET A 44 -11.99 -10.67 -0.24
N GLY A 45 -11.22 -9.93 0.54
CA GLY A 45 -10.03 -10.45 1.19
C GLY A 45 -10.41 -11.32 2.38
N ASP A 46 -9.94 -12.56 2.41
CA ASP A 46 -10.02 -13.34 3.64
C ASP A 46 -9.13 -12.70 4.73
N GLN A 47 -9.33 -13.15 5.98
CA GLN A 47 -8.64 -12.59 7.13
C GLN A 47 -7.10 -12.74 7.03
N GLY A 48 -6.61 -13.84 6.47
CA GLY A 48 -5.17 -14.09 6.30
C GLY A 48 -4.54 -13.21 5.23
N PHE A 49 -5.28 -12.94 4.14
CA PHE A 49 -4.85 -12.06 3.07
C PHE A 49 -4.77 -10.61 3.54
N ILE A 50 -5.79 -10.15 4.27
CA ILE A 50 -5.80 -8.79 4.80
C ILE A 50 -4.66 -8.61 5.81
N ASP A 51 -4.41 -9.61 6.65
CA ASP A 51 -3.28 -9.60 7.58
C ASP A 51 -1.93 -9.55 6.84
N PHE A 52 -1.76 -10.34 5.78
CA PHE A 52 -0.58 -10.30 4.94
C PHE A 52 -0.36 -8.94 4.28
N VAL A 53 -1.40 -8.34 3.71
CA VAL A 53 -1.30 -7.01 3.09
C VAL A 53 -1.02 -5.94 4.15
N ALA A 54 -1.60 -6.05 5.34
CA ALA A 54 -1.29 -5.16 6.46
C ALA A 54 0.17 -5.27 6.89
N TYR A 55 0.71 -6.50 6.94
CA TYR A 55 2.11 -6.78 7.23
C TYR A 55 3.05 -6.12 6.21
N LEU A 56 2.72 -6.18 4.92
CA LEU A 56 3.47 -5.50 3.85
C LEU A 56 3.38 -3.97 3.91
N LEU A 57 2.20 -3.44 4.24
CA LEU A 57 1.90 -2.01 4.27
C LEU A 57 2.22 -1.36 5.63
N GLU A 58 3.05 -1.99 6.45
CA GLU A 58 3.52 -1.41 7.72
C GLU A 58 4.12 -0.02 7.50
N VAL A 59 3.57 0.96 8.22
CA VAL A 59 3.90 2.38 8.08
C VAL A 59 5.28 2.66 8.65
N ASN A 60 5.65 1.97 9.74
CA ASN A 60 6.97 2.10 10.32
C ASN A 60 8.01 1.32 9.49
N PRO A 61 8.93 1.99 8.78
CA PRO A 61 9.88 1.31 7.92
C PRO A 61 10.85 0.38 8.67
N LYS A 62 11.02 0.56 9.99
CA LYS A 62 11.85 -0.35 10.81
C LYS A 62 11.14 -1.65 11.18
N LYS A 63 9.81 -1.66 11.16
CA LYS A 63 8.98 -2.85 11.44
C LYS A 63 8.51 -3.54 10.16
N ARG A 64 8.60 -2.84 9.02
CA ARG A 64 8.22 -3.37 7.72
C ARG A 64 9.11 -4.56 7.36
N PRO A 65 8.54 -5.70 6.95
CA PRO A 65 9.32 -6.86 6.57
C PRO A 65 10.14 -6.62 5.31
N SER A 66 11.25 -7.34 5.21
CA SER A 66 11.92 -7.58 3.95
C SER A 66 11.10 -8.50 3.05
N ALA A 67 11.44 -8.53 1.76
CA ALA A 67 10.78 -9.44 0.81
C ALA A 67 10.94 -10.92 1.24
N SER A 68 12.10 -11.30 1.74
CA SER A 68 12.37 -12.67 2.21
C SER A 68 11.53 -13.04 3.43
N GLU A 69 11.33 -12.13 4.38
CA GLU A 69 10.46 -12.36 5.55
C GLU A 69 8.99 -12.42 5.13
N ALA A 70 8.56 -11.56 4.21
CA ALA A 70 7.20 -11.58 3.68
C ALA A 70 6.84 -12.91 2.99
N LEU A 71 7.79 -13.55 2.31
CA LEU A 71 7.58 -14.85 1.69
C LEU A 71 7.33 -15.98 2.70
N GLN A 72 7.69 -15.79 3.98
CA GLN A 72 7.44 -16.77 5.04
C GLN A 72 6.07 -16.59 5.71
N HIS A 73 5.22 -15.69 5.21
CA HIS A 73 3.95 -15.39 5.85
C HIS A 73 2.97 -16.59 5.77
N PRO A 74 2.24 -16.94 6.86
CA PRO A 74 1.36 -18.11 6.89
C PRO A 74 0.29 -18.12 5.81
N TRP A 75 -0.19 -16.95 5.41
CA TRP A 75 -1.16 -16.79 4.32
C TRP A 75 -0.72 -17.47 3.01
N LEU A 76 0.57 -17.41 2.67
CA LEU A 76 1.09 -18.01 1.43
C LEU A 76 1.14 -19.54 1.47
N SER A 77 1.19 -20.12 2.68
CA SER A 77 1.20 -21.56 2.89
C SER A 77 -0.20 -22.12 3.18
N TYR A 78 -1.22 -21.25 3.19
CA TYR A 78 -2.58 -21.69 3.44
C TYR A 78 -3.09 -22.51 2.25
N PRO A 79 -3.67 -23.71 2.48
CA PRO A 79 -4.17 -24.56 1.41
C PRO A 79 -5.48 -23.98 0.90
N TYR A 80 -5.39 -23.05 -0.06
CA TYR A 80 -6.55 -22.61 -0.81
C TYR A 80 -7.03 -23.73 -1.71
N GLU A 81 -8.35 -23.96 -1.73
CA GLU A 81 -8.91 -24.84 -2.75
C GLU A 81 -8.51 -24.28 -4.12
N PRO A 82 -7.96 -25.13 -5.01
CA PRO A 82 -7.70 -24.71 -6.36
C PRO A 82 -9.00 -24.17 -6.95
N ILE A 83 -8.90 -23.06 -7.69
CA ILE A 83 -10.03 -22.47 -8.38
C ILE A 83 -10.34 -23.40 -9.57
N SER A 84 -10.95 -24.55 -9.28
CA SER A 84 -11.46 -25.60 -10.18
C SER A 84 -10.59 -25.99 -11.38
N SER A 85 -10.15 -27.26 -11.43
CA SER A 85 -9.58 -27.90 -12.64
C SER A 85 -10.58 -28.01 -13.78
#